data_AF-A0A968E2W7-F1
#
_entry.id   AF-A0A968E2W7-F1
#
_cell.length_a   1.000
_cell.length_b   1.000
_cell.length_c   1.000
_cell.angle_alpha   90.00
_cell.angle_beta   90.00
_cell.angle_gamma   90.00
#
_symmetry.space_group_name_H-M   'P 1'
#
loop_
_entity.id
_entity.type
_entity.pdbx_description
1 polymer ?
#
loop_
_entity_poly.entity_id
_entity_poly.type
_entity_poly.pdbx_seq_one_letter_code
_entity_poly.pdbx_strand_id
1 'polypeptide(L)'
;MNETNEHFENEIEDLKQELEHFQQEKERVRAIIGQIGGVPKFRTKLFNAIFILVIVVSVFISIIASELRLLMIEVATVTLSLKIIYLIHCQMRINHFKFWILSSIEWRLTEMRKEIKQLKT
;
A
#
# COMPACT_ATOMS: atom_id res chain seq x y z
N MET A 1 24.38 -41.20 -20.58
CA MET A 1 22.95 -40.80 -20.52
C MET A 1 22.48 -40.49 -19.10
N ASN A 2 23.16 -40.98 -18.04
CA ASN A 2 22.86 -40.61 -16.64
C ASN A 2 23.41 -39.23 -16.23
N GLU A 3 24.65 -38.89 -16.60
CA GLU A 3 25.32 -37.65 -16.16
C GLU A 3 24.63 -36.36 -16.65
N THR A 4 24.03 -36.38 -17.85
CA THR A 4 23.30 -35.21 -18.38
C THR A 4 21.98 -34.97 -17.64
N ASN A 5 21.31 -36.02 -17.15
CA ASN A 5 20.10 -35.87 -16.34
C ASN A 5 20.43 -35.35 -14.94
N GLU A 6 21.51 -35.85 -14.30
CA GLU A 6 21.97 -35.32 -13.01
C GLU A 6 22.38 -33.85 -13.10
N HIS A 7 23.02 -33.41 -14.20
CA HIS A 7 23.35 -32.00 -14.40
C HIS A 7 22.10 -31.12 -14.56
N PHE A 8 21.12 -31.57 -15.34
CA PHE A 8 19.85 -30.85 -15.51
C PHE A 8 19.02 -30.82 -14.21
N GLU A 9 19.02 -31.90 -13.42
CA GLU A 9 18.37 -31.92 -12.12
C GLU A 9 19.03 -30.95 -11.15
N ASN A 10 20.37 -30.90 -11.09
CA ASN A 10 21.09 -29.93 -10.26
C ASN A 10 20.83 -28.48 -10.69
N GLU A 11 20.83 -28.17 -12.00
CA GLU A 11 20.49 -26.82 -12.47
C GLU A 11 19.04 -26.45 -12.11
N ILE A 12 18.09 -27.38 -12.24
CA ILE A 12 16.69 -27.15 -11.85
C ILE A 12 16.57 -26.93 -10.34
N GLU A 13 17.32 -27.68 -9.53
CA GLU A 13 17.37 -27.53 -8.07
C GLU A 13 17.93 -26.14 -7.69
N ASP A 14 19.03 -25.72 -8.32
CA ASP A 14 19.67 -24.41 -8.11
C ASP A 14 18.72 -23.26 -8.50
N LEU A 15 18.08 -23.34 -9.68
CA LEU A 15 17.09 -22.35 -10.10
C LEU A 15 15.91 -22.27 -9.13
N LYS A 16 15.48 -23.40 -8.58
CA LYS A 16 14.36 -23.47 -7.65
C LYS A 16 14.71 -22.84 -6.30
N GLN A 17 15.93 -23.08 -5.83
CA GLN A 17 16.47 -22.48 -4.61
C GLN A 17 16.64 -20.96 -4.76
N GLU A 18 17.11 -20.50 -5.92
CA GLU A 18 17.21 -19.08 -6.23
C GLU A 18 15.82 -18.42 -6.27
N LEU A 19 14.83 -19.10 -6.86
CA LEU A 19 13.44 -18.62 -6.93
C LEU A 19 12.78 -18.52 -5.56
N GLU A 20 13.03 -19.47 -4.64
CA GLU A 20 12.60 -19.39 -3.24
C GLU A 20 13.26 -18.21 -2.52
N HIS A 21 14.54 -17.98 -2.75
CA HIS A 21 15.26 -16.85 -2.17
C HIS A 21 14.67 -15.51 -2.66
N PHE A 22 14.35 -15.42 -3.95
CA PHE A 22 13.65 -14.26 -4.53
C PHE A 22 12.24 -14.06 -3.95
N GLN A 23 11.50 -15.15 -3.70
CA GLN A 23 10.17 -15.06 -3.07
C GLN A 23 10.27 -14.49 -1.65
N GLN A 24 11.24 -14.97 -0.85
CA GLN A 24 11.47 -14.47 0.51
C GLN A 24 11.89 -13.01 0.53
N GLU A 25 12.80 -12.58 -0.36
CA GLU A 25 13.19 -11.17 -0.44
C GLU A 25 12.01 -10.29 -0.88
N LYS A 26 11.23 -10.74 -1.85
CA LYS A 26 10.01 -10.04 -2.29
C LYS A 26 9.01 -9.88 -1.14
N GLU A 27 8.88 -10.88 -0.28
CA GLU A 27 7.97 -10.85 0.87
C GLU A 27 8.48 -9.94 2.00
N ARG A 28 9.80 -9.91 2.24
CA ARG A 28 10.44 -8.95 3.16
C ARG A 28 10.27 -7.52 2.67
N VAL A 29 10.51 -7.27 1.38
CA VAL A 29 10.30 -5.96 0.76
C VAL A 29 8.83 -5.56 0.88
N ARG A 30 7.88 -6.46 0.59
CA ARG A 30 6.45 -6.22 0.81
C ARG A 30 6.13 -5.89 2.28
N ALA A 31 6.74 -6.56 3.25
CA ALA A 31 6.52 -6.30 4.68
C ALA A 31 7.07 -4.94 5.11
N ILE A 32 8.24 -4.54 4.61
CA ILE A 32 8.84 -3.21 4.84
C ILE A 32 7.96 -2.13 4.21
N ILE A 33 7.51 -2.34 2.98
CA ILE A 33 6.55 -1.45 2.29
C ILE A 33 5.24 -1.37 3.07
N GLY A 34 4.77 -2.49 3.64
CA GLY A 34 3.57 -2.55 4.49
C GLY A 34 3.74 -1.80 5.81
N GLN A 35 4.94 -1.83 6.42
CA GLN A 35 5.25 -1.04 7.62
C GLN A 35 5.31 0.46 7.32
N ILE A 36 5.90 0.86 6.20
CA ILE A 36 6.01 2.28 5.80
C ILE A 36 4.66 2.83 5.32
N GLY A 37 3.88 1.97 4.66
CA GLY A 37 2.50 2.25 4.23
C GLY A 37 1.51 2.31 5.40
N GLY A 38 1.89 1.87 6.59
CA GLY A 38 0.98 1.67 7.70
C GLY A 38 -0.06 0.62 7.34
N VAL A 39 0.26 -0.66 7.57
CA VAL A 39 -0.73 -1.75 7.52
C VAL A 39 -1.96 -1.26 8.27
N PRO A 40 -3.16 -1.23 7.66
CA PRO A 40 -4.36 -0.75 8.35
C PRO A 40 -4.60 -1.68 9.54
N LYS A 41 -4.06 -1.29 10.71
CA LYS A 41 -4.26 -2.02 11.96
C LYS A 41 -5.76 -2.10 12.19
N PHE A 42 -6.23 -3.14 12.88
CA PHE A 42 -7.64 -3.27 13.28
C PHE A 42 -8.25 -1.96 13.85
N ARG A 43 -7.42 -1.11 14.46
CA ARG A 43 -7.79 0.25 14.91
C ARG A 43 -8.27 1.19 13.82
N THR A 44 -7.74 1.16 12.59
CA THR A 44 -8.23 2.02 11.48
C THR A 44 -9.57 1.53 10.96
N LYS A 45 -9.78 0.21 10.85
CA LYS A 45 -11.10 -0.37 10.56
C LYS A 45 -12.12 0.01 11.64
N LEU A 46 -11.75 -0.07 12.91
CA LEU A 46 -12.59 0.36 14.04
C LEU A 46 -12.92 1.85 13.97
N PHE A 47 -11.94 2.71 13.68
CA PHE A 47 -12.16 4.15 13.54
C PHE A 47 -13.06 4.48 12.34
N ASN A 48 -12.97 3.72 11.25
CA ASN A 48 -13.85 3.88 10.10
C ASN A 48 -15.29 3.45 10.42
N ALA A 49 -15.46 2.33 11.14
CA ALA A 49 -16.76 1.85 11.58
C ALA A 49 -17.45 2.85 12.54
N ILE A 50 -16.70 3.38 13.52
CA ILE A 50 -17.20 4.44 14.43
C ILE A 50 -17.59 5.69 13.63
N PHE A 51 -16.83 6.04 12.59
CA PHE A 51 -17.13 7.19 11.77
C PHE A 51 -18.44 7.05 11.00
N ILE A 52 -18.66 5.87 10.39
CA ILE A 52 -19.93 5.53 9.72
C ILE A 52 -21.08 5.58 10.73
N LEU A 53 -20.90 5.01 11.93
CA LEU A 53 -21.90 5.05 13.00
C LEU A 53 -22.27 6.50 13.36
N VAL A 54 -21.29 7.38 13.53
CA VAL A 54 -21.52 8.81 13.84
C VAL A 54 -22.30 9.51 12.74
N ILE A 55 -22.01 9.24 11.46
CA ILE A 55 -22.77 9.80 10.34
C ILE A 55 -24.22 9.30 10.37
N VAL A 56 -24.43 7.98 10.52
CA VAL A 56 -25.78 7.38 10.55
C VAL A 56 -26.59 7.93 11.70
N VAL A 57 -26.02 8.01 12.91
CA VAL A 57 -26.67 8.56 14.10
C VAL A 57 -26.99 10.05 13.91
N SER A 58 -26.06 10.82 13.34
CA SER A 58 -26.28 12.24 13.06
C SER A 58 -27.46 12.47 12.10
N VAL A 59 -27.53 11.68 11.02
CA VAL A 59 -28.65 11.74 10.06
C VAL A 59 -29.97 11.31 10.74
N PHE A 60 -29.95 10.27 11.56
CA PHE A 60 -31.14 9.77 12.27
C PHE A 60 -31.69 10.81 13.27
N ILE A 61 -30.81 11.44 14.05
CA ILE A 61 -31.18 12.54 14.96
C ILE A 61 -31.68 13.74 14.17
N SER A 62 -31.08 14.06 13.02
CA SER A 62 -31.52 15.14 12.13
C SER A 62 -32.94 14.94 11.58
N ILE A 63 -33.36 13.67 11.39
CA ILE A 63 -34.73 13.31 10.97
C ILE A 63 -35.73 13.46 12.13
N ILE A 64 -35.33 13.13 13.36
CA ILE A 64 -36.19 13.18 14.54
C ILE A 64 -36.30 14.61 15.12
N ALA A 65 -35.19 15.34 15.18
CA ALA A 65 -35.10 16.67 15.77
C ALA A 65 -35.13 17.76 14.68
N SER A 66 -36.34 18.03 14.15
CA SER A 66 -36.63 19.02 13.12
C SER A 66 -35.99 20.40 13.35
N GLU A 67 -36.01 20.91 14.58
CA GLU A 67 -35.55 22.26 14.89
C GLU A 67 -34.02 22.42 14.88
N LEU A 68 -33.28 21.33 15.14
CA LEU A 68 -31.81 21.33 15.16
C LEU A 68 -31.23 20.70 13.88
N ARG A 69 -32.07 20.43 12.89
CA ARG A 69 -31.73 19.74 11.65
C ARG A 69 -30.57 20.42 10.92
N LEU A 70 -30.60 21.75 10.81
CA LEU A 70 -29.57 22.54 10.13
C LEU A 70 -28.22 22.47 10.88
N LEU A 71 -28.22 22.68 12.20
CA LEU A 71 -27.01 22.60 13.02
C LEU A 71 -26.38 21.20 12.99
N MET A 72 -27.19 20.14 13.05
CA MET A 72 -26.70 18.75 13.00
C MET A 72 -26.05 18.41 11.65
N ILE A 73 -26.62 18.89 10.54
CA ILE A 73 -26.04 18.71 9.20
C ILE A 73 -24.70 19.47 9.09
N GLU A 74 -24.63 20.67 9.65
CA GLU A 74 -23.40 21.47 9.64
C GLU A 74 -22.28 20.77 10.43
N VAL A 75 -22.58 20.29 11.64
CA VAL A 75 -21.64 19.54 12.47
C VAL A 75 -21.20 18.23 11.80
N ALA A 76 -22.13 17.52 11.14
CA ALA A 76 -21.79 16.33 10.36
C ALA A 76 -20.84 16.65 9.21
N THR A 77 -21.09 17.74 8.49
CA THR A 77 -20.28 18.18 7.35
C THR A 77 -18.88 18.60 7.77
N VAL A 78 -18.74 19.34 8.88
CA VAL A 78 -17.44 19.74 9.46
C VAL A 78 -16.66 18.52 9.96
N THR A 79 -17.33 17.58 10.61
CA THR A 79 -16.69 16.34 11.08
C THR A 79 -16.21 15.47 9.90
N LEU A 80 -16.98 15.47 8.80
CA LEU A 80 -16.61 14.82 7.54
C LEU A 80 -15.40 15.46 6.87
N SER A 81 -15.36 16.78 6.76
CA SER A 81 -14.23 17.48 6.16
C SER A 81 -12.93 17.26 6.94
N LEU A 82 -12.98 17.33 8.28
CA LEU A 82 -11.83 17.02 9.14
C LEU A 82 -11.33 15.59 8.96
N LYS A 83 -12.22 14.61 8.81
CA LYS A 83 -11.86 13.21 8.56
C LYS A 83 -11.15 13.05 7.21
N ILE A 84 -11.63 13.73 6.18
CA ILE A 84 -11.02 13.70 4.85
C ILE A 84 -9.60 14.29 4.92
N ILE A 85 -9.43 15.44 5.56
CA ILE A 85 -8.11 16.06 5.76
C ILE A 85 -7.17 15.12 6.50
N TYR A 86 -7.64 14.47 7.57
CA TYR A 86 -6.86 13.49 8.32
C TYR A 86 -6.44 12.28 7.45
N LEU A 87 -7.35 11.78 6.61
CA LEU A 87 -7.04 10.67 5.68
C LEU A 87 -6.00 11.07 4.63
N ILE A 88 -6.13 12.28 4.07
CA ILE A 88 -5.15 12.82 3.10
C ILE A 88 -3.79 12.97 3.76
N HIS A 89 -3.73 13.54 4.97
CA HIS A 89 -2.50 13.66 5.75
C HIS A 89 -1.85 12.29 6.03
N CYS A 90 -2.66 11.27 6.34
CA CYS A 90 -2.16 9.92 6.56
C CYS A 90 -1.64 9.27 5.26
N GLN A 91 -2.24 9.57 4.09
CA GLN A 91 -1.82 9.04 2.79
C GLN A 91 -0.53 9.70 2.25
N MET A 92 -0.21 10.94 2.65
CA MET A 92 0.98 11.66 2.13
C MET A 92 2.30 10.89 2.30
N ARG A 93 2.52 10.26 3.46
CA ARG A 93 3.75 9.45 3.68
C ARG A 93 3.86 8.26 2.73
N ILE A 94 2.74 7.61 2.44
CA ILE A 94 2.68 6.47 1.52
C ILE A 94 2.97 6.92 0.10
N ASN A 95 2.40 8.06 -0.33
CA ASN A 95 2.64 8.60 -1.66
C ASN A 95 4.08 9.03 -1.85
N HIS A 96 4.69 9.68 -0.86
CA HIS A 96 6.11 10.02 -0.92
C HIS A 96 6.99 8.78 -1.04
N PHE A 97 6.66 7.72 -0.28
CA PHE A 97 7.38 6.46 -0.37
C PHE A 97 7.19 5.75 -1.72
N LYS A 98 5.96 5.73 -2.26
CA LYS A 98 5.68 5.22 -3.62
C LYS A 98 6.46 6.01 -4.68
N PHE A 99 6.57 7.33 -4.53
CA PHE A 99 7.36 8.15 -5.43
C PHE A 99 8.86 7.80 -5.34
N TRP A 100 9.39 7.69 -4.11
CA TRP A 100 10.78 7.34 -3.89
C TRP A 100 11.17 5.97 -4.48
N ILE A 101 10.31 4.95 -4.32
CA ILE A 101 10.56 3.62 -4.89
C ILE A 101 10.56 3.67 -6.43
N LEU A 102 9.64 4.44 -7.03
CA LEU A 102 9.52 4.55 -8.48
C LEU A 102 10.75 5.23 -9.08
N SER A 103 11.23 6.32 -8.46
CA SER A 103 12.47 6.99 -8.88
C SER A 103 13.69 6.09 -8.76
N SER A 104 13.77 5.26 -7.71
CA SER A 104 14.87 4.29 -7.56
C SER A 104 14.86 3.24 -8.68
N ILE A 105 13.68 2.72 -9.03
CA ILE A 105 13.52 1.76 -10.14
C ILE A 105 13.86 2.42 -11.47
N GLU A 106 13.37 3.64 -11.72
CA GLU A 106 13.63 4.38 -12.96
C GLU A 106 15.14 4.64 -13.16
N TRP A 107 15.84 5.01 -12.10
CA TRP A 107 17.29 5.21 -12.13
C TRP A 107 18.03 3.91 -12.47
N ARG A 108 17.70 2.80 -11.78
CA ARG A 108 18.33 1.49 -12.02
C ARG A 108 18.04 0.95 -13.42
N LEU A 109 16.81 1.16 -13.92
CA LEU A 109 16.41 0.75 -15.28
C LEU A 109 17.14 1.57 -16.35
N THR A 110 17.41 2.84 -16.07
CA THR A 110 18.22 3.72 -16.93
C THR A 110 19.68 3.26 -16.99
N GLU A 111 20.24 2.82 -15.86
CA GLU A 111 21.61 2.30 -15.79
C GLU A 111 21.76 0.99 -16.57
N MET A 112 20.87 0.02 -16.35
CA MET A 112 20.84 -1.22 -17.13
C MET A 112 20.70 -0.95 -18.64
N ARG A 113 19.90 0.05 -19.03
CA ARG A 113 19.77 0.46 -20.45
C ARG A 113 21.11 0.96 -21.01
N LYS A 114 21.91 1.68 -20.22
CA LYS A 114 23.24 2.15 -20.65
C LYS A 114 24.21 1.00 -20.80
N GLU A 115 24.25 0.07 -19.85
CA GLU A 115 25.11 -1.13 -19.91
C GLU A 115 24.78 -2.00 -21.14
N ILE A 116 23.50 -2.26 -21.39
CA ILE A 116 23.07 -3.02 -22.58
C ILE A 116 23.49 -2.32 -23.88
N LYS A 117 23.42 -0.98 -23.92
CA LYS A 117 23.83 -0.21 -25.11
C LYS A 117 25.34 -0.26 -25.33
N GLN A 118 26.14 -0.29 -24.26
CA GLN A 118 27.60 -0.46 -24.32
C GLN A 118 27.99 -1.87 -24.77
N LEU A 119 27.26 -2.91 -24.34
CA LEU A 119 27.50 -4.30 -24.78
C LEU A 119 27.10 -4.54 -26.25
N LYS A 120 26.16 -3.74 -26.79
CA LYS A 120 25.72 -3.83 -28.19
C LYS A 120 26.60 -3.02 -29.16
N THR A 121 27.51 -2.18 -28.65
CA THR A 121 28.46 -1.39 -29.45
C THR A 121 29.81 -2.09 -29.43
#